data_AF-A0A0V0VH97-F1
#
_entry.id   AF-A0A0V0VH97-F1
#
_cell.length_a   1.000
_cell.length_b   1.000
_cell.length_c   1.000
_cell.angle_alpha   90.00
_cell.angle_beta   90.00
_cell.angle_gamma   90.00
#
_symmetry.space_group_name_H-M   'P 1'
#
loop_
_entity.id
_entity.type
_entity.pdbx_description
1 polymer ?
#
loop_
_entity_poly.entity_id
_entity_poly.type
_entity_poly.pdbx_seq_one_letter_code
_entity_poly.pdbx_strand_id
1 'polypeptide(L)'
;MPRLNSKLIKLFEDDDAVISTAVPLQETVQEVDFFSTTSLLNWIHLKTRFRVVDNSDLGKQAMLGGKPPYCIRVYRQGRLGKAANRGQLGDKILVAIKGELRRAYIVGWKAHHSQIRHGVPRSDSNNIVLLDANENPLGNKVLVPVPAWLQSKPDLAKIVQSASKVV
;
A
#
# COMPACT_ATOMS: atom_id res chain seq x y z
N MET A 1 -23.79 15.17 10.09
CA MET A 1 -24.90 15.49 11.01
C MET A 1 -25.48 14.20 11.57
N PRO A 2 -25.36 13.89 12.87
CA PRO A 2 -26.12 12.82 13.50
C PRO A 2 -27.45 13.37 14.04
N ARG A 3 -28.54 12.61 13.90
CA ARG A 3 -29.85 12.92 14.49
C ARG A 3 -29.97 12.22 15.85
N LEU A 4 -30.28 13.00 16.87
CA LEU A 4 -30.64 12.57 18.22
C LEU A 4 -31.94 11.74 18.18
N ASN A 5 -31.94 10.55 18.77
CA ASN A 5 -33.17 9.88 19.18
C ASN A 5 -33.37 10.09 20.68
N SER A 6 -34.41 10.85 20.98
CA SER A 6 -34.98 11.09 22.30
C SER A 6 -35.96 9.98 22.70
N LYS A 7 -36.26 9.91 24.01
CA LYS A 7 -37.11 8.95 24.75
C LYS A 7 -36.34 7.69 25.18
N LEU A 8 -36.24 7.36 26.48
CA LEU A 8 -37.33 7.28 27.46
C LEU A 8 -36.75 7.31 28.89
N ILE A 9 -37.26 8.19 29.75
CA ILE A 9 -37.02 8.18 31.20
C ILE A 9 -38.08 7.27 31.84
N LYS A 10 -37.68 6.38 32.76
CA LYS A 10 -38.58 5.87 33.80
C LYS A 10 -37.97 6.17 35.18
N LEU A 11 -38.70 7.02 35.88
CA LEU A 11 -38.54 7.41 37.29
C LEU A 11 -38.90 6.21 38.18
N PHE A 12 -38.15 6.02 39.26
CA PHE A 12 -38.58 5.35 40.49
C PHE A 12 -37.76 5.95 41.66
N GLU A 13 -38.42 6.82 42.43
CA GLU A 13 -38.55 6.86 43.92
C GLU A 13 -37.62 5.91 44.73
N ASP A 14 -36.98 6.27 45.86
CA ASP A 14 -37.29 7.20 46.96
C ASP A 14 -36.01 7.72 47.70
N ASP A 15 -36.14 8.95 48.22
CA ASP A 15 -35.70 9.51 49.52
C ASP A 15 -34.23 9.55 50.06
N ASP A 16 -33.91 10.79 50.47
CA ASP A 16 -33.08 11.26 51.60
C ASP A 16 -31.53 11.41 51.52
N ALA A 17 -31.16 12.66 51.18
CA ALA A 17 -30.41 13.61 52.02
C ALA A 17 -28.84 13.67 52.00
N VAL A 18 -28.36 14.92 51.74
CA VAL A 18 -27.09 15.59 52.15
C VAL A 18 -25.79 15.10 51.44
N ILE A 19 -24.87 15.88 50.83
CA ILE A 19 -24.24 17.18 51.16
C ILE A 19 -23.65 17.84 49.88
N SER A 20 -23.84 19.18 49.80
CA SER A 20 -23.03 20.23 49.15
C SER A 20 -21.63 19.88 48.60
N THR A 21 -21.38 20.22 47.32
CA THR A 21 -20.43 21.28 46.91
C THR A 21 -20.46 21.45 45.39
N ALA A 22 -20.82 22.65 44.92
CA ALA A 22 -20.75 23.00 43.50
C ALA A 22 -19.29 23.22 43.08
N VAL A 23 -18.81 22.41 42.14
CA VAL A 23 -17.56 22.64 41.42
C VAL A 23 -17.93 23.04 39.98
N PRO A 24 -17.41 24.14 39.43
CA PRO A 24 -17.76 24.56 38.08
C PRO A 24 -17.27 23.52 37.07
N LEU A 25 -18.17 23.06 36.19
CA LEU A 25 -17.82 22.24 35.04
C LEU A 25 -17.01 23.10 34.06
N GLN A 26 -15.69 23.09 34.20
CA GLN A 26 -14.81 23.52 33.11
C GLN A 26 -14.98 22.51 31.98
N GLU A 27 -15.57 22.96 30.88
CA GLU A 27 -15.64 22.21 29.63
C GLU A 27 -14.21 21.93 29.14
N THR A 28 -13.71 20.71 29.43
CA THR A 28 -12.53 20.20 28.78
C THR A 28 -12.90 19.87 27.34
N VAL A 29 -12.57 20.75 26.40
CA VAL A 29 -12.64 20.47 24.97
C VAL A 29 -11.66 19.32 24.69
N GLN A 30 -12.17 18.09 24.62
CA GLN A 30 -11.37 16.95 24.20
C GLN A 30 -11.12 17.09 22.70
N GLU A 31 -9.86 17.33 22.33
CA GLU A 31 -9.39 17.26 20.96
C GLU A 31 -9.51 15.79 20.51
N VAL A 32 -10.58 15.48 19.77
CA VAL A 32 -10.76 14.15 19.16
C VAL A 32 -9.84 14.03 17.97
N ASP A 33 -8.68 13.41 18.18
CA ASP A 33 -7.82 12.93 17.10
C ASP A 33 -8.66 12.05 16.15
N PHE A 34 -8.91 12.56 14.95
CA PHE A 34 -9.69 11.89 13.91
C PHE A 34 -8.89 10.69 13.35
N PHE A 35 -8.92 9.56 14.05
CA PHE A 35 -8.38 8.30 13.51
C PHE A 35 -9.21 7.88 12.29
N SER A 36 -8.57 7.78 11.12
CA SER A 36 -9.23 7.29 9.91
C SER A 36 -9.63 5.82 10.08
N THR A 37 -10.93 5.57 10.24
CA THR A 37 -11.53 4.22 10.36
C THR A 37 -11.77 3.52 9.03
N THR A 38 -11.26 4.07 7.92
CA THR A 38 -11.48 3.50 6.58
C THR A 38 -10.81 2.13 6.44
N SER A 39 -11.49 1.21 5.73
CA SER A 39 -10.99 -0.14 5.48
C SER A 39 -9.62 -0.14 4.81
N LEU A 40 -8.70 -1.01 5.25
CA LEU A 40 -7.36 -1.13 4.69
C LEU A 40 -7.41 -1.44 3.18
N LEU A 41 -6.94 -0.49 2.38
CA LEU A 41 -6.80 -0.65 0.93
C LEU A 41 -5.54 -1.44 0.62
N ASN A 42 -5.66 -2.77 0.48
CA ASN A 42 -4.59 -3.65 0.02
C ASN A 42 -4.42 -3.57 -1.50
N TRP A 43 -4.19 -2.37 -2.03
CA TRP A 43 -3.94 -2.11 -3.46
C TRP A 43 -2.63 -1.34 -3.62
N ILE A 44 -2.04 -1.44 -4.80
CA ILE A 44 -0.94 -0.55 -5.18
C ILE A 44 -1.53 0.72 -5.79
N HIS A 45 -1.30 1.86 -5.15
CA HIS A 45 -1.74 3.18 -5.59
C HIS A 45 -0.66 4.23 -5.31
N LEU A 46 -0.98 5.50 -5.59
CA LEU A 46 -0.08 6.63 -5.32
C LEU A 46 0.42 6.61 -3.86
N LYS A 47 1.72 6.88 -3.65
CA LYS A 47 2.42 6.85 -2.36
C LYS A 47 2.52 5.47 -1.69
N THR A 48 2.11 4.37 -2.35
CA THR A 48 2.42 3.02 -1.85
C THR A 48 3.93 2.83 -1.79
N ARG A 49 4.44 2.40 -0.64
CA ARG A 49 5.87 2.10 -0.42
C ARG A 49 6.20 0.69 -0.91
N PHE A 50 7.39 0.53 -1.46
CA PHE A 50 7.89 -0.73 -1.97
C PHE A 50 9.22 -1.13 -1.36
N ARG A 51 9.53 -2.41 -1.47
CA ARG A 51 10.86 -2.97 -1.28
C ARG A 51 11.47 -3.20 -2.66
N VAL A 52 12.66 -2.66 -2.89
CA VAL A 52 13.45 -3.01 -4.07
C VAL A 52 14.06 -4.38 -3.86
N VAL A 53 13.96 -5.26 -4.86
CA VAL A 53 14.40 -6.66 -4.75
C VAL A 53 15.43 -7.06 -5.80
N ASP A 54 15.93 -6.08 -6.52
CA ASP A 54 17.12 -6.25 -7.35
C ASP A 54 18.41 -6.04 -6.53
N ASN A 55 19.52 -6.46 -7.09
CA ASN A 55 20.85 -6.24 -6.53
C ASN A 55 21.49 -4.91 -6.96
N SER A 56 20.69 -3.95 -7.46
CA SER A 56 21.20 -2.65 -7.92
C SER A 56 21.72 -1.81 -6.76
N ASP A 57 22.75 -1.01 -7.01
CA ASP A 57 23.32 -0.12 -5.99
C ASP A 57 22.34 0.97 -5.58
N LEU A 58 21.55 1.48 -6.52
CA LEU A 58 20.50 2.47 -6.27
C LEU A 58 19.45 1.93 -5.27
N GLY A 59 19.00 0.69 -5.47
CA GLY A 59 18.08 0.02 -4.57
C GLY A 59 18.65 -0.16 -3.16
N LYS A 60 19.88 -0.66 -3.07
CA LYS A 60 20.56 -0.88 -1.77
C LYS A 60 20.79 0.42 -1.01
N GLN A 61 21.28 1.45 -1.68
CA GLN A 61 21.54 2.75 -1.06
C GLN A 61 20.25 3.41 -0.56
N ALA A 62 19.14 3.31 -1.30
CA ALA A 62 17.87 3.86 -0.86
C ALA A 62 17.33 3.17 0.40
N MET A 63 17.45 1.83 0.46
CA MET A 63 17.05 1.06 1.63
C MET A 63 17.95 1.35 2.84
N LEU A 64 19.27 1.46 2.63
CA LEU A 64 20.23 1.82 3.69
C LEU A 64 19.97 3.24 4.23
N GLY A 65 19.62 4.18 3.36
CA GLY A 65 19.24 5.54 3.74
C GLY A 65 17.87 5.64 4.43
N GLY A 66 17.15 4.54 4.64
CA GLY A 66 15.88 4.50 5.36
C GLY A 66 14.69 5.13 4.63
N LYS A 67 14.85 5.50 3.34
CA LYS A 67 13.81 6.11 2.52
C LYS A 67 13.40 5.13 1.41
N PRO A 68 12.45 4.23 1.67
CA PRO A 68 12.03 3.25 0.69
C PRO A 68 11.34 3.93 -0.50
N PRO A 69 11.43 3.34 -1.70
CA PRO A 69 10.76 3.87 -2.87
C PRO A 69 9.23 3.91 -2.70
N TYR A 70 8.59 4.87 -3.36
CA TYR A 70 7.14 4.96 -3.40
C TYR A 70 6.58 5.20 -4.81
N CYS A 71 5.35 4.75 -5.04
CA CYS A 71 4.65 4.89 -6.31
C CYS A 71 4.25 6.35 -6.58
N ILE A 72 4.55 6.84 -7.78
CA ILE A 72 4.05 8.12 -8.30
C ILE A 72 2.96 7.88 -9.34
N ARG A 73 3.12 6.89 -10.22
CA ARG A 73 2.14 6.63 -11.28
C ARG A 73 2.13 5.18 -11.69
N VAL A 74 0.96 4.66 -11.99
CA VAL A 74 0.79 3.32 -12.57
C VAL A 74 0.55 3.47 -14.07
N TYR A 75 1.31 2.74 -14.89
CA TYR A 75 1.16 2.72 -16.35
C TYR A 75 0.22 1.61 -16.80
N ARG A 76 -0.97 1.57 -16.19
CA ARG A 76 -2.00 0.61 -16.55
C ARG A 76 -3.15 1.36 -17.20
N GLN A 77 -3.63 0.85 -18.33
CA GLN A 77 -4.87 1.31 -18.93
C GLN A 77 -6.06 0.72 -18.17
N GLY A 78 -6.97 1.58 -17.75
CA GLY A 78 -8.22 1.24 -17.08
C GLY A 78 -9.37 1.03 -18.06
N ARG A 79 -10.59 0.98 -17.52
CA ARG A 79 -11.81 0.92 -18.33
C ARG A 79 -11.98 2.22 -19.12
N LEU A 80 -12.51 2.12 -20.35
CA LEU A 80 -12.80 3.25 -21.23
C LEU A 80 -11.55 4.11 -21.56
N GLY A 81 -10.36 3.50 -21.60
CA GLY A 81 -9.12 4.21 -21.98
C GLY A 81 -8.61 5.22 -20.95
N LYS A 82 -9.21 5.28 -19.75
CA LYS A 82 -8.71 6.11 -18.64
C LYS A 82 -7.53 5.44 -17.98
N ALA A 83 -6.54 6.20 -17.50
CA ALA A 83 -5.45 5.64 -16.70
C ALA A 83 -6.01 4.98 -15.42
N ALA A 84 -5.57 3.77 -15.12
CA ALA A 84 -5.97 3.07 -13.91
C ALA A 84 -5.22 3.63 -12.70
N ASN A 85 -5.96 3.91 -11.62
CA ASN A 85 -5.38 4.37 -10.36
C ASN A 85 -4.81 3.24 -9.48
N ARG A 86 -4.89 1.98 -9.95
CA ARG A 86 -4.51 0.79 -9.19
C ARG A 86 -3.61 -0.11 -10.02
N GLY A 87 -2.42 -0.39 -9.51
CA GLY A 87 -1.45 -1.30 -10.12
C GLY A 87 -1.73 -2.75 -9.78
N GLN A 88 -1.39 -3.64 -10.72
CA GLN A 88 -1.40 -5.09 -10.54
C GLN A 88 -0.02 -5.73 -10.69
N LEU A 89 0.04 -7.02 -10.36
CA LEU A 89 1.21 -7.85 -10.60
C LEU A 89 1.66 -7.74 -12.07
N GLY A 90 2.94 -7.49 -12.29
CA GLY A 90 3.54 -7.33 -13.61
C GLY A 90 3.17 -6.04 -14.34
N ASP A 91 2.59 -5.05 -13.67
CA ASP A 91 2.36 -3.73 -14.26
C ASP A 91 3.59 -2.84 -14.10
N LYS A 92 3.77 -1.94 -15.07
CA LYS A 92 4.83 -0.93 -15.06
C LYS A 92 4.39 0.26 -14.19
N ILE A 93 5.29 0.75 -13.36
CA ILE A 93 5.04 1.89 -12.47
C ILE A 93 6.19 2.90 -12.54
N LEU A 94 5.88 4.15 -12.21
CA LEU A 94 6.84 5.22 -11.96
C LEU A 94 7.05 5.34 -10.46
N VAL A 95 8.31 5.31 -10.04
CA VAL A 95 8.73 5.27 -8.64
C VAL A 95 9.73 6.39 -8.39
N ALA A 96 9.61 7.05 -7.24
CA ALA A 96 10.67 7.91 -6.74
C ALA A 96 11.58 7.11 -5.80
N ILE A 97 12.88 7.14 -6.07
CA ILE A 97 13.91 6.48 -5.27
C ILE A 97 15.13 7.40 -5.16
N LYS A 98 15.59 7.66 -3.93
CA LYS A 98 16.77 8.51 -3.64
C LYS A 98 16.77 9.88 -4.38
N GLY A 99 15.59 10.47 -4.63
CA GLY A 99 15.46 11.74 -5.36
C GLY A 99 15.39 11.62 -6.89
N GLU A 100 15.54 10.42 -7.44
CA GLU A 100 15.38 10.13 -8.86
C GLU A 100 14.03 9.51 -9.19
N LEU A 101 13.53 9.78 -10.39
CA LEU A 101 12.37 9.11 -10.96
C LEU A 101 12.85 7.92 -11.81
N ARG A 102 12.45 6.71 -11.41
CA ARG A 102 12.76 5.48 -12.14
C ARG A 102 11.50 4.70 -12.44
N ARG A 103 11.49 4.01 -13.58
CA ARG A 103 10.43 3.06 -13.91
C ARG A 103 10.74 1.74 -13.21
N ALA A 104 9.70 0.99 -12.87
CA ALA A 104 9.85 -0.30 -12.22
C ALA A 104 8.70 -1.22 -12.63
N TYR A 105 8.91 -2.52 -12.48
CA TYR A 105 7.83 -3.50 -12.55
C TYR A 105 7.48 -4.03 -11.17
N ILE A 106 6.19 -4.26 -10.96
CA ILE A 106 5.67 -4.92 -9.76
C ILE A 106 5.88 -6.42 -9.89
N VAL A 107 6.72 -6.99 -9.04
CA VAL A 107 7.05 -8.43 -9.04
C VAL A 107 6.31 -9.18 -7.93
N GLY A 108 5.94 -8.49 -6.87
CA GLY A 108 5.16 -9.04 -5.77
C GLY A 108 4.33 -7.96 -5.12
N TRP A 109 3.17 -8.34 -4.59
CA TRP A 109 2.28 -7.41 -3.91
C TRP A 109 1.57 -8.09 -2.75
N LYS A 110 1.20 -7.29 -1.75
CA LYS A 110 0.35 -7.74 -0.64
C LYS A 110 -1.11 -7.49 -1.00
N ALA A 111 -1.64 -8.26 -1.93
CA ALA A 111 -3.04 -8.16 -2.32
C ALA A 111 -3.97 -8.97 -1.41
N HIS A 112 -5.22 -8.52 -1.33
CA HIS A 112 -6.30 -9.28 -0.71
C HIS A 112 -6.67 -10.49 -1.58
N HIS A 113 -7.11 -11.59 -0.97
CA HIS A 113 -7.41 -12.84 -1.68
C HIS A 113 -8.40 -12.66 -2.85
N SER A 114 -9.38 -11.77 -2.71
CA SER A 114 -10.36 -11.48 -3.75
C SER A 114 -9.80 -10.79 -5.00
N GLN A 115 -8.57 -10.26 -4.92
CA GLN A 115 -7.92 -9.54 -6.02
C GLN A 115 -6.91 -10.42 -6.78
N ILE A 116 -6.53 -11.54 -6.20
CA ILE A 116 -5.52 -12.45 -6.72
C ILE A 116 -6.20 -13.41 -7.69
N ARG A 117 -5.56 -13.65 -8.83
CA ARG A 117 -6.01 -14.69 -9.76
C ARG A 117 -5.66 -16.06 -9.18
N HIS A 118 -6.55 -17.04 -9.36
CA HIS A 118 -6.27 -18.42 -8.97
C HIS A 118 -4.96 -18.91 -9.59
N GLY A 119 -4.15 -19.60 -8.78
CA GLY A 119 -2.83 -20.11 -9.21
C GLY A 119 -1.69 -19.09 -9.19
N VAL A 120 -1.93 -17.82 -8.81
CA VAL A 120 -0.87 -16.81 -8.66
C VAL A 120 -0.48 -16.67 -7.18
N PRO A 121 0.81 -16.82 -6.81
CA PRO A 121 1.23 -16.71 -5.42
C PRO A 121 1.12 -15.27 -4.90
N ARG A 122 0.79 -15.14 -3.61
CA ARG A 122 0.75 -13.86 -2.88
C ARG A 122 2.11 -13.61 -2.22
N SER A 123 2.60 -12.37 -2.28
CA SER A 123 3.76 -11.94 -1.50
C SER A 123 3.33 -11.22 -0.22
N ASP A 124 4.12 -11.33 0.84
CA ASP A 124 3.84 -10.58 2.08
C ASP A 124 4.26 -9.11 1.98
N SER A 125 5.23 -8.79 1.12
CA SER A 125 5.71 -7.44 0.85
C SER A 125 5.41 -6.99 -0.58
N ASN A 126 5.28 -5.67 -0.77
CA ASN A 126 5.20 -5.06 -2.09
C ASN A 126 6.61 -4.96 -2.67
N ASN A 127 6.90 -5.79 -3.67
CA ASN A 127 8.22 -6.00 -4.25
C ASN A 127 8.29 -5.41 -5.66
N ILE A 128 9.35 -4.66 -5.93
CA ILE A 128 9.61 -4.06 -7.24
C ILE A 128 11.02 -4.37 -7.74
N VAL A 129 11.17 -4.34 -9.06
CA VAL A 129 12.46 -4.37 -9.76
C VAL A 129 12.58 -3.10 -10.57
N LEU A 130 13.69 -2.37 -10.38
CA LEU A 130 13.94 -1.11 -11.05
C LEU A 130 14.36 -1.34 -12.50
N LEU A 131 13.99 -0.38 -13.35
CA LEU A 131 14.32 -0.35 -14.76
C LEU A 131 15.20 0.85 -15.08
N ASP A 132 16.03 0.66 -16.09
CA ASP A 132 16.73 1.74 -16.76
C ASP A 132 15.86 2.44 -17.82
N ALA A 133 16.36 3.53 -18.40
CA ALA A 133 15.72 4.26 -19.51
C ALA A 133 15.42 3.34 -20.72
N ASN A 134 16.27 2.35 -20.95
CA ASN A 134 16.15 1.35 -22.02
C ASN A 134 15.21 0.17 -21.68
N GLU A 135 14.40 0.29 -20.62
CA GLU A 135 13.46 -0.73 -20.15
C GLU A 135 14.09 -2.08 -19.74
N ASN A 136 15.40 -2.11 -19.54
CA ASN A 136 16.10 -3.28 -19.00
C ASN A 136 16.13 -3.22 -17.46
N PRO A 137 16.15 -4.37 -16.76
CA PRO A 137 16.33 -4.39 -15.32
C PRO A 137 17.66 -3.74 -14.95
N LEU A 138 17.64 -2.88 -13.93
CA LEU A 138 18.83 -2.15 -13.48
C LEU A 138 19.83 -3.08 -12.76
N GLY A 139 19.31 -4.07 -12.03
CA GLY A 139 20.12 -5.10 -11.37
C GLY A 139 20.24 -6.37 -12.20
N ASN A 140 21.33 -7.11 -11.99
CA ASN A 140 21.62 -8.38 -12.68
C ASN A 140 20.85 -9.57 -12.12
N LYS A 141 20.41 -9.54 -10.86
CA LYS A 141 19.70 -10.65 -10.21
C LYS A 141 18.55 -10.19 -9.34
N VAL A 142 17.44 -10.94 -9.36
CA VAL A 142 16.30 -10.77 -8.46
C VAL A 142 16.43 -11.75 -7.29
N LEU A 143 16.38 -11.20 -6.07
CA LEU A 143 16.68 -11.93 -4.83
C LEU A 143 15.50 -12.74 -4.28
N VAL A 144 14.26 -12.38 -4.63
CA VAL A 144 13.05 -13.09 -4.20
C VAL A 144 12.53 -14.02 -5.29
N PRO A 145 11.75 -15.05 -4.92
CA PRO A 145 11.02 -15.85 -5.89
C PRO A 145 10.07 -14.98 -6.72
N VAL A 146 10.04 -15.24 -8.02
CA VAL A 146 9.23 -14.52 -9.00
C VAL A 146 8.07 -15.41 -9.45
N PRO A 147 6.81 -14.93 -9.48
CA PRO A 147 5.68 -15.73 -9.91
C PRO A 147 5.80 -16.18 -11.38
N ALA A 148 5.54 -17.46 -11.66
CA ALA A 148 5.57 -18.06 -13.00
C ALA A 148 4.64 -17.35 -13.99
N TRP A 149 3.52 -16.82 -13.50
CA TRP A 149 2.58 -16.03 -14.30
C TRP A 149 3.23 -14.83 -15.00
N LEU A 150 4.33 -14.27 -14.46
CA LEU A 150 5.03 -13.17 -15.10
C LEU A 150 5.74 -13.58 -16.41
N GLN A 151 5.99 -14.87 -16.64
CA GLN A 151 6.54 -15.38 -17.89
C GLN A 151 5.61 -15.16 -19.09
N SER A 152 4.29 -15.06 -18.85
CA SER A 152 3.33 -14.85 -19.94
C SER A 152 3.44 -13.46 -20.57
N LYS A 153 4.15 -12.52 -19.94
CA LYS A 153 4.35 -11.15 -20.43
C LYS A 153 5.76 -11.02 -21.05
N PRO A 154 5.88 -10.74 -22.36
CA PRO A 154 7.18 -10.69 -23.04
C PRO A 154 8.12 -9.61 -22.47
N ASP A 155 7.56 -8.46 -22.08
CA ASP A 155 8.31 -7.34 -21.48
C ASP A 155 9.06 -7.74 -20.20
N LEU A 156 8.56 -8.75 -19.49
CA LEU A 156 9.08 -9.21 -18.20
C LEU A 156 10.03 -10.40 -18.33
N ALA A 157 10.20 -10.95 -19.53
CA ALA A 157 11.01 -12.15 -19.77
C ALA A 157 12.44 -12.00 -19.21
N LYS A 158 13.07 -10.84 -19.42
CA LYS A 158 14.42 -10.53 -18.91
C LYS A 158 14.49 -10.57 -17.38
N ILE A 159 13.44 -10.09 -16.71
CA ILE A 159 13.35 -10.09 -15.23
C ILE A 159 13.19 -11.51 -14.72
N VAL A 160 12.33 -12.32 -15.37
CA VAL A 160 12.12 -13.71 -14.97
C VAL A 160 13.39 -14.54 -15.19
N GLN A 161 14.13 -14.31 -16.28
CA GLN A 161 15.43 -14.97 -16.52
C GLN A 161 16.49 -14.60 -15.47
N SER A 162 16.43 -13.37 -14.95
CA SER A 162 17.34 -12.89 -13.90
C SER A 162 16.94 -13.36 -12.49
N ALA A 163 15.82 -14.07 -12.35
CA ALA A 163 15.31 -14.52 -11.06
C ALA A 163 16.00 -15.79 -10.58
N SER A 164 16.27 -15.86 -9.27
CA SER A 164 16.92 -17.04 -8.68
C SER A 164 15.97 -18.24 -8.57
N LYS A 165 14.67 -17.99 -8.36
CA LYS A 165 13.64 -19.02 -8.26
C LYS A 165 12.33 -18.52 -8.86
N VAL A 166 11.64 -19.40 -9.59
CA VAL A 166 10.29 -19.14 -10.10
C VAL A 166 9.30 -19.99 -9.31
N VAL A 167 8.16 -19.40 -8.91
CA VAL A 167 7.11 -20.03 -8.08
C VAL A 167 5.76 -19.93 -8.74
#